data_AF-A0A7R9T962-F1
#
_entry.id   AF-A0A7R9T962-F1
#
_cell.length_a   1.000
_cell.length_b   1.000
_cell.length_c   1.000
_cell.angle_alpha   90.00
_cell.angle_beta   90.00
_cell.angle_gamma   90.00
#
_symmetry.space_group_name_H-M   'P 1'
#
loop_
_entity.id
_entity.type
_entity.pdbx_description
1 polymer ?
#
loop_
_entity_poly.entity_id
_entity_poly.type
_entity_poly.pdbx_seq_one_letter_code
_entity_poly.pdbx_strand_id
1 'polypeptide(L)'
;GTVTMAMNSMAYVQGSSPTSGSGMFVDGYLKLEQMDAIRADTSRYDYNYSVFPFAEHGELVTQTREATELQIATVMNAYIARNETTHYDYKYPVWMSAESPDFTFQARIRIPASQQVLYRPGFLELCKYAWVQILSTYLIFWWLFTKFEWVVFH
;
A
#
# COMPACT_ATOMS: atom_id res chain seq x y z
N GLY A 1 3.96 -15.26 9.07
CA GLY A 1 3.28 -14.41 10.05
C GLY A 1 1.95 -13.93 9.50
N THR A 2 1.06 -13.48 10.38
CA THR A 2 -0.15 -12.73 9.99
C THR A 2 0.07 -11.25 10.29
N VAL A 3 -0.61 -10.37 9.55
CA VAL A 3 -0.55 -8.92 9.77
C VAL A 3 -1.98 -8.41 9.78
N THR A 4 -2.36 -7.69 10.84
CA THR A 4 -3.66 -7.02 10.93
C THR A 4 -3.42 -5.53 10.77
N MET A 5 -4.04 -4.91 9.76
CA MET A 5 -3.85 -3.50 9.44
C MET A 5 -5.20 -2.81 9.32
N ALA A 6 -5.32 -1.62 9.91
CA ALA A 6 -6.40 -0.69 9.65
C ALA A 6 -5.82 0.66 9.28
N MET A 7 -6.27 1.21 8.15
CA MET A 7 -5.81 2.50 7.63
C MET A 7 -6.94 3.22 6.92
N ASN A 8 -6.88 4.55 6.95
CA ASN A 8 -7.67 5.40 6.06
C ASN A 8 -6.93 5.51 4.72
N SER A 9 -7.48 4.84 3.72
CA SER A 9 -7.05 4.88 2.33
C SER A 9 -7.51 6.14 1.62
N MET A 10 -6.81 6.50 0.55
CA MET A 10 -7.18 7.59 -0.34
C MET A 10 -7.31 7.04 -1.76
N ALA A 11 -8.32 7.53 -2.49
CA ALA A 11 -8.47 7.30 -3.92
C ALA A 11 -8.52 8.66 -4.62
N TYR A 12 -7.72 8.81 -5.67
CA TYR A 12 -7.70 10.01 -6.50
C TYR A 12 -8.18 9.67 -7.90
N VAL A 13 -9.11 10.49 -8.41
CA VAL A 13 -9.70 10.32 -9.73
C VAL A 13 -9.70 11.66 -10.43
N GLN A 14 -9.22 11.67 -11.68
CA GLN A 14 -9.21 12.85 -12.52
C GLN A 14 -9.74 12.47 -13.89
N GLY A 15 -10.57 13.34 -14.46
CA GLY A 15 -11.07 13.22 -15.82
C GLY A 15 -11.27 14.61 -16.40
N SER A 16 -11.03 14.74 -17.70
CA SER A 16 -11.37 15.96 -18.44
C SER A 16 -11.92 15.56 -19.80
N SER A 17 -12.89 16.34 -20.28
CA SER A 17 -13.50 16.18 -21.59
C SER A 17 -13.73 17.56 -22.21
N PRO A 18 -13.61 17.70 -23.54
CA PRO A 18 -13.99 18.93 -24.24
C PRO A 18 -15.51 19.16 -24.26
N THR A 19 -16.32 18.15 -23.94
CA THR A 19 -17.77 18.26 -23.87
C THR A 19 -18.25 18.45 -22.44
N SER A 20 -19.31 19.26 -22.27
CA SER A 20 -19.98 19.39 -20.97
C SER A 20 -20.42 18.02 -20.47
N GLY A 21 -20.10 17.72 -19.21
CA GLY A 21 -20.37 16.45 -18.57
C GLY A 21 -21.44 16.58 -17.52
N SER A 22 -22.39 15.65 -17.52
CA SER A 22 -23.35 15.45 -16.43
C SER A 22 -22.86 14.43 -15.40
N GLY A 23 -21.74 13.76 -15.65
CA GLY A 23 -21.21 12.79 -14.71
C GLY A 23 -19.94 12.09 -15.16
N MET A 24 -19.39 11.31 -14.23
CA MET A 24 -18.19 10.51 -14.45
C MET A 24 -18.36 9.16 -13.74
N PHE A 25 -18.08 8.09 -14.47
CA PHE A 25 -18.05 6.74 -13.94
C PHE A 25 -16.63 6.19 -13.98
N VAL A 26 -16.19 5.62 -12.86
CA VAL A 26 -14.91 4.91 -12.75
C VAL A 26 -15.11 3.54 -12.12
N ASP A 27 -14.42 2.55 -12.67
CA ASP A 27 -14.35 1.20 -12.16
C ASP A 27 -12.89 0.76 -12.12
N GLY A 28 -12.44 0.34 -10.95
CA GLY A 28 -11.02 0.12 -10.68
C GLY A 28 -10.77 -0.68 -9.42
N TYR A 29 -9.50 -1.05 -9.26
CA TYR A 29 -9.02 -1.76 -8.08
C TYR A 29 -8.31 -0.79 -7.12
N LEU A 30 -8.61 -0.91 -5.83
CA LEU A 30 -7.82 -0.23 -4.81
C LEU A 30 -6.68 -1.16 -4.38
N LYS A 31 -5.46 -0.82 -4.77
CA LYS A 31 -4.27 -1.62 -4.49
C LYS A 31 -3.47 -0.98 -3.36
N LEU A 32 -2.95 -1.80 -2.45
CA LEU A 32 -1.99 -1.35 -1.44
C LEU A 32 -0.61 -1.13 -2.09
N GLU A 33 0.04 -0.02 -1.80
CA GLU A 33 1.43 0.26 -2.17
C GLU A 33 2.25 0.40 -0.88
N GLN A 34 3.40 -0.27 -0.85
CA GLN A 34 4.26 -0.34 0.32
C GLN A 34 5.66 0.14 -0.04
N MET A 35 6.18 1.11 0.69
CA MET A 35 7.58 1.54 0.57
C MET A 35 8.54 0.65 1.37
N ASP A 36 8.08 0.09 2.51
CA ASP A 36 8.84 -0.87 3.33
C ASP A 36 7.97 -2.09 3.68
N ALA A 37 8.63 -3.20 3.98
CA ALA A 37 7.99 -4.43 4.38
C ALA A 37 7.38 -4.30 5.79
N ILE A 38 6.14 -4.75 5.95
CA ILE A 38 5.46 -4.69 7.25
C ILE A 38 6.01 -5.77 8.17
N ARG A 39 6.35 -5.44 9.41
CA ARG A 39 6.81 -6.45 10.37
C ARG A 39 5.73 -7.51 10.61
N ALA A 40 6.11 -8.79 10.54
CA ALA A 40 5.22 -9.90 10.86
C ALA A 40 4.64 -9.79 12.29
N ASP A 41 3.45 -10.36 12.48
CA ASP A 41 2.78 -10.54 13.77
C ASP A 41 2.56 -9.23 14.53
N THR A 42 2.40 -8.14 13.79
CA THR A 42 2.17 -6.78 14.32
C THR A 42 0.81 -6.28 13.85
N SER A 43 0.12 -5.55 14.74
CA SER A 43 -1.06 -4.78 14.38
C SER A 43 -0.66 -3.34 13.98
N ARG A 44 -1.14 -2.88 12.83
CA ARG A 44 -0.80 -1.57 12.25
C ARG A 44 -2.02 -0.65 12.27
N TYR A 45 -1.90 0.44 13.03
CA TYR A 45 -2.93 1.47 13.16
C TYR A 45 -2.39 2.89 12.92
N ASP A 46 -1.11 3.01 12.51
CA ASP A 46 -0.40 4.28 12.35
C ASP A 46 -1.13 5.24 11.41
N TYR A 47 -1.90 4.73 10.45
CA TYR A 47 -2.65 5.52 9.47
C TYR A 47 -4.16 5.41 9.62
N ASN A 48 -4.65 5.07 10.81
CA ASN A 48 -6.07 5.04 11.13
C ASN A 48 -6.66 6.44 11.38
N TYR A 49 -6.19 7.43 10.62
CA TYR A 49 -6.68 8.80 10.62
C TYR A 49 -6.67 9.35 9.19
N SER A 50 -7.62 10.22 8.90
CA SER A 50 -7.75 10.81 7.57
C SER A 50 -6.65 11.85 7.33
N VAL A 51 -6.07 11.87 6.12
CA VAL A 51 -5.21 12.98 5.71
C VAL A 51 -6.02 14.22 5.36
N PHE A 52 -7.29 14.02 5.00
CA PHE A 52 -8.16 15.15 4.78
C PHE A 52 -8.48 15.82 6.12
N PRO A 53 -8.29 17.13 6.24
CA PRO A 53 -8.55 17.89 7.45
C PRO A 53 -10.06 18.09 7.74
N PHE A 54 -10.93 17.32 7.08
CA PHE A 54 -12.40 17.42 7.17
C PHE A 54 -13.04 16.27 7.97
N ALA A 55 -12.24 15.41 8.58
CA ALA A 55 -12.64 14.01 8.80
C ALA A 55 -12.55 13.53 10.25
N GLU A 56 -12.76 14.41 11.22
CA GLU A 56 -13.57 13.97 12.36
C GLU A 56 -15.04 14.23 12.02
N HIS A 57 -15.81 13.15 11.99
CA HIS A 57 -17.25 13.15 11.74
C HIS A 57 -17.93 13.99 12.84
N GLY A 58 -18.06 15.30 12.64
CA GLY A 58 -18.55 16.23 13.65
C GLY A 58 -17.79 17.56 13.78
N GLU A 59 -16.82 17.90 12.91
CA GLU A 59 -16.23 19.24 12.92
C GLU A 59 -17.32 20.32 12.73
N LEU A 60 -17.43 21.19 13.73
CA LEU A 60 -18.34 22.33 13.72
C LEU A 60 -17.92 23.30 12.60
N VAL A 61 -18.92 23.84 11.89
CA VAL A 61 -18.82 24.84 10.80
C VAL A 61 -17.93 26.06 11.14
N THR A 62 -17.57 26.24 12.41
CA THR A 62 -16.75 27.32 12.95
C THR A 62 -15.23 27.11 12.85
N GLN A 63 -14.73 25.94 12.44
CA GLN A 63 -13.29 25.76 12.23
C GLN A 63 -12.90 26.26 10.83
N THR A 64 -12.61 27.56 10.72
CA THR A 64 -12.03 28.14 9.50
C THR A 64 -10.60 27.61 9.35
N ARG A 65 -10.40 26.72 8.38
CA ARG A 65 -9.08 26.20 7.99
C ARG A 65 -8.46 27.10 6.93
N GLU A 66 -7.13 27.17 6.95
CA GLU A 66 -6.38 27.90 5.94
C GLU A 66 -6.55 27.24 4.57
N ALA A 67 -6.81 28.03 3.53
CA ALA A 67 -7.03 27.51 2.17
C ALA A 67 -5.86 26.67 1.65
N THR A 68 -4.64 26.93 2.16
CA THR A 68 -3.41 26.20 1.84
C THR A 68 -3.43 24.75 2.31
N GLU A 69 -4.07 24.46 3.44
CA GLU A 69 -4.17 23.09 3.99
C GLU A 69 -5.16 22.23 3.18
N LEU A 70 -6.13 22.87 2.52
CA LEU A 70 -7.14 22.22 1.69
C LEU A 70 -6.68 21.99 0.26
N GLN A 71 -5.51 22.50 -0.13
CA GLN A 71 -4.97 22.27 -1.45
C GLN A 71 -4.71 20.77 -1.66
N ILE A 72 -5.20 20.25 -2.79
CA ILE A 72 -5.02 18.84 -3.16
C ILE A 72 -3.53 18.45 -3.12
N ALA A 73 -2.63 19.35 -3.55
CA ALA A 73 -1.20 19.12 -3.49
C ALA A 73 -0.69 18.84 -2.06
N THR A 74 -1.14 19.62 -1.08
CA THR A 74 -0.76 19.47 0.34
C THR A 74 -1.26 18.13 0.90
N VAL A 75 -2.53 17.81 0.66
CA VAL A 75 -3.15 16.54 1.11
C VAL A 75 -2.47 15.34 0.44
N MET A 76 -2.23 15.40 -0.86
CA MET A 76 -1.56 14.32 -1.60
C MET A 76 -0.12 14.13 -1.12
N ASN A 77 0.62 15.20 -0.86
CA ASN A 77 1.98 15.11 -0.33
C ASN A 77 2.00 14.42 1.04
N ALA A 78 1.12 14.84 1.94
CA ALA A 78 0.98 14.22 3.26
C ALA A 78 0.57 12.73 3.17
N TYR A 79 -0.23 12.35 2.17
CA TYR A 79 -0.59 10.94 1.94
C TYR A 79 0.57 10.12 1.38
N ILE A 80 1.28 10.63 0.38
CA ILE A 80 2.40 9.94 -0.30
C ILE A 80 3.62 9.81 0.63
N ALA A 81 3.78 10.70 1.61
CA ALA A 81 4.82 10.60 2.62
C ALA A 81 4.67 9.38 3.57
N ARG A 82 3.53 8.66 3.51
CA ARG A 82 3.29 7.44 4.30
C ARG A 82 4.04 6.24 3.71
N ASN A 83 4.48 5.33 4.57
CA ASN A 83 5.12 4.08 4.13
C ASN A 83 4.14 3.12 3.46
N GLU A 84 2.88 3.15 3.89
CA GLU A 84 1.79 2.35 3.36
C GLU A 84 0.71 3.28 2.80
N THR A 85 0.47 3.18 1.49
CA THR A 85 -0.51 3.97 0.76
C THR A 85 -1.39 3.06 -0.08
N THR A 86 -2.47 3.59 -0.65
CA THR A 86 -3.30 2.88 -1.62
C THR A 86 -3.38 3.68 -2.90
N HIS A 87 -3.29 2.98 -4.02
CA HIS A 87 -3.50 3.54 -5.34
C HIS A 87 -4.80 2.98 -5.94
N TYR A 88 -5.67 3.87 -6.39
CA TYR A 88 -6.88 3.49 -7.12
C TYR A 88 -6.54 3.37 -8.60
N ASP A 89 -6.36 2.14 -9.05
CA ASP A 89 -6.04 1.78 -10.43
C ASP A 89 -7.35 1.58 -11.22
N TYR A 90 -7.84 2.68 -11.80
CA TYR A 90 -8.99 2.69 -12.70
C TYR A 90 -8.51 2.76 -14.15
N LYS A 91 -8.94 1.79 -14.97
CA LYS A 91 -8.47 1.66 -16.36
C LYS A 91 -9.29 2.47 -17.35
N TYR A 92 -10.59 2.60 -17.10
CA TYR A 92 -11.54 3.14 -18.07
C TYR A 92 -12.44 4.17 -17.39
N PRO A 93 -11.98 5.42 -17.23
CA PRO A 93 -12.87 6.50 -16.84
C PRO A 93 -13.85 6.79 -17.98
N VAL A 94 -15.15 6.79 -17.67
CA VAL A 94 -16.21 7.10 -18.63
C VAL A 94 -16.78 8.46 -18.30
N TRP A 95 -16.61 9.40 -19.22
CA TRP A 95 -17.26 10.71 -19.15
C TRP A 95 -18.69 10.60 -19.69
N MET A 96 -19.66 11.03 -18.90
CA MET A 96 -21.06 11.04 -19.30
C MET A 96 -21.44 12.46 -19.71
N SER A 97 -21.66 12.67 -21.00
CA SER A 97 -22.19 13.94 -21.52
C SER A 97 -23.71 13.91 -21.54
N ALA A 98 -24.35 14.77 -20.76
CA ALA A 98 -25.77 15.07 -20.88
C ALA A 98 -26.00 16.54 -20.52
N GLU A 99 -27.11 17.10 -21.01
CA GLU A 99 -27.59 18.41 -20.57
C GLU A 99 -28.27 18.24 -19.22
N SER A 100 -27.48 18.33 -18.15
CA SER A 100 -27.95 18.29 -16.77
C SER A 100 -27.23 19.38 -15.96
N PRO A 101 -27.93 20.10 -15.07
CA PRO A 101 -27.28 20.99 -14.11
C PRO A 101 -26.51 20.22 -13.03
N ASP A 102 -26.88 18.95 -12.81
CA ASP A 102 -26.29 18.12 -11.76
C ASP A 102 -25.15 17.26 -12.31
N PHE A 103 -24.05 17.18 -11.56
CA PHE A 103 -22.92 16.30 -11.83
C PHE A 103 -22.97 15.05 -10.94
N THR A 104 -23.11 13.88 -11.57
CA THR A 104 -23.13 12.60 -10.86
C THR A 104 -21.77 11.91 -10.93
N PHE A 105 -21.10 11.77 -9.78
CA PHE A 105 -19.88 10.98 -9.65
C PHE A 105 -20.18 9.56 -9.16
N GLN A 106 -19.83 8.55 -9.96
CA GLN A 106 -19.98 7.15 -9.60
C GLN A 106 -18.63 6.45 -9.62
N ALA A 107 -18.21 5.94 -8.46
CA ALA A 107 -17.00 5.14 -8.34
C ALA A 107 -17.32 3.73 -7.86
N ARG A 108 -16.87 2.74 -8.62
CA ARG A 108 -16.86 1.34 -8.20
C ARG A 108 -15.45 0.97 -7.76
N ILE A 109 -15.30 0.73 -6.47
CA ILE A 109 -14.02 0.37 -5.86
C ILE A 109 -14.01 -1.14 -5.62
N ARG A 110 -13.08 -1.84 -6.25
CA ARG A 110 -12.87 -3.28 -6.06
C ARG A 110 -11.64 -3.52 -5.20
N ILE A 111 -11.78 -4.33 -4.16
CA ILE A 111 -10.63 -4.76 -3.36
C ILE A 111 -10.11 -6.06 -3.97
N PRO A 112 -8.85 -6.14 -4.40
CA PRO A 112 -8.29 -7.38 -4.92
C PRO A 112 -8.25 -8.43 -3.81
N ALA A 113 -8.84 -9.60 -4.06
CA ALA A 113 -8.84 -10.71 -3.09
C ALA A 113 -7.45 -11.31 -2.88
N SER A 114 -6.58 -11.24 -3.90
CA SER A 114 -5.21 -11.71 -3.85
C SER A 114 -4.27 -10.55 -4.21
N GLN A 115 -3.64 -10.00 -3.18
CA GLN A 115 -2.58 -9.01 -3.33
C GLN A 115 -1.33 -9.50 -2.59
N GLN A 116 -0.17 -9.33 -3.21
CA GLN A 116 1.11 -9.60 -2.54
C GLN A 116 1.39 -8.48 -1.53
N VAL A 117 1.70 -8.88 -0.30
CA VAL A 117 2.07 -7.96 0.79
C VAL A 117 3.46 -8.35 1.26
N LEU A 118 4.39 -7.39 1.22
CA LEU A 118 5.74 -7.57 1.71
C LEU A 118 5.73 -7.52 3.22
N TYR A 119 6.31 -8.55 3.86
CA TYR A 119 6.50 -8.58 5.30
C TYR A 119 7.95 -8.85 5.68
N ARG A 120 8.37 -8.30 6.82
CA ARG A 120 9.68 -8.56 7.42
C ARG A 120 9.56 -9.76 8.37
N PRO A 121 10.32 -10.84 8.14
CA PRO A 121 10.25 -12.04 8.98
C PRO A 121 10.73 -11.74 10.40
N GLY A 122 10.15 -12.46 11.37
CA GLY A 122 10.58 -12.39 12.76
C GLY A 122 11.89 -13.16 13.01
N PHE A 123 12.45 -13.01 14.21
CA PHE A 123 13.71 -13.67 14.59
C PHE A 123 13.62 -15.20 14.45
N LEU A 124 12.56 -15.84 14.95
CA LEU A 124 12.40 -17.30 14.86
C LEU A 124 12.26 -17.77 13.41
N GLU A 125 11.58 -17.00 12.57
CA GLU A 125 11.47 -17.29 11.16
C GLU A 125 12.83 -17.16 10.46
N LEU A 126 13.63 -16.16 10.83
CA LEU A 126 14.99 -16.02 10.33
C LEU A 126 15.88 -17.19 10.78
N CYS A 127 15.83 -17.59 12.05
CA CYS A 127 16.56 -18.74 12.57
C CYS A 127 16.19 -20.02 11.80
N LYS A 128 14.90 -20.21 11.47
CA LYS A 128 14.40 -21.33 10.66
C LYS A 128 15.03 -21.38 9.26
N TYR A 129 15.35 -20.24 8.65
CA TYR A 129 16.05 -20.27 7.36
C TYR A 129 17.57 -20.37 7.53
N ALA A 130 18.12 -19.72 8.55
CA ALA A 130 19.55 -19.70 8.83
C ALA A 130 20.11 -21.11 9.12
N TRP A 131 19.41 -21.97 9.86
CA TRP A 131 19.93 -23.31 10.18
C TRP A 131 20.13 -24.16 8.92
N VAL A 132 19.24 -24.05 7.93
CA VAL A 132 19.38 -24.76 6.65
C VAL A 132 20.61 -24.29 5.89
N GLN A 133 20.86 -22.97 5.87
CA GLN A 133 22.04 -22.38 5.22
C GLN A 133 23.34 -22.78 5.92
N ILE A 134 23.35 -22.76 7.27
CA ILE A 134 24.49 -23.20 8.07
C ILE A 134 24.80 -24.68 7.79
N LEU A 135 23.77 -25.55 7.81
CA LEU A 135 23.93 -26.97 7.53
C LEU A 135 24.47 -27.23 6.12
N SER A 136 23.91 -26.53 5.12
CA SER A 136 24.35 -26.65 3.72
C SER A 136 25.81 -26.24 3.56
N THR A 137 26.20 -25.14 4.19
CA THR A 137 27.59 -24.65 4.18
C THR A 137 28.53 -25.63 4.88
N TYR A 138 28.12 -26.14 6.04
CA TYR A 138 28.88 -27.12 6.80
C TYR A 138 29.17 -28.39 6.00
N LEU A 139 28.18 -28.94 5.29
CA LEU A 139 28.37 -30.15 4.46
C LEU A 139 29.39 -29.96 3.35
N ILE A 140 29.41 -28.80 2.70
CA ILE A 140 30.39 -28.46 1.66
C ILE A 140 31.80 -28.41 2.26
N PHE A 141 31.97 -27.71 3.38
CA PHE A 141 33.27 -27.63 4.04
C PHE A 141 33.74 -28.99 4.56
N TRP A 142 32.85 -29.77 5.15
CA TRP A 142 33.17 -31.12 5.62
C TRP A 142 33.64 -32.02 4.47
N TRP A 143 32.93 -32.01 3.34
CA TRP A 143 33.36 -32.75 2.15
C TRP A 143 34.73 -32.26 1.65
N LEU A 144 34.95 -30.94 1.60
CA LEU A 144 36.21 -30.37 1.13
C LEU A 144 37.39 -30.74 2.05
N PHE A 145 37.20 -30.70 3.36
CA PHE A 145 38.22 -31.10 4.33
C PHE A 145 38.55 -32.59 4.23
N THR A 146 37.56 -33.47 4.06
CA THR A 146 37.86 -34.91 3.85
C THR A 146 38.69 -35.15 2.58
N LYS A 147 38.52 -34.35 1.52
CA LYS A 147 39.37 -34.42 0.33
C LYS A 147 40.77 -33.87 0.57
N PHE A 148 40.88 -32.77 1.30
CA PHE A 148 42.16 -32.18 1.66
C PHE A 148 42.99 -33.12 2.56
N GLU A 149 42.38 -33.68 3.61
CA GLU A 149 43.04 -34.64 4.50
C GLU A 149 43.55 -35.87 3.73
N TRP A 150 42.77 -36.39 2.78
CA TRP A 150 43.21 -37.51 1.95
C TRP A 150 44.47 -37.15 1.13
N VAL A 151 44.55 -35.95 0.55
CA VAL A 151 45.72 -35.52 -0.25
C VAL A 151 46.96 -35.25 0.62
N VAL A 152 46.78 -34.78 1.85
CA VAL A 152 47.92 -34.41 2.72
C VAL A 152 48.48 -35.61 3.45
N PHE A 153 47.63 -36.55 3.86
CA PHE A 153 48.03 -37.65 4.74
C PHE A 153 48.13 -39.02 4.03
N HIS A 154 47.72 -39.15 2.76
CA HIS A 154 47.96 -40.33 1.92
C HIS A 154 48.67 -39.91 0.62
#